data_AF-A0A8B6BQ53-F1
#
_entry.id   AF-A0A8B6BQ53-F1
#
_cell.length_a   1.000
_cell.length_b   1.000
_cell.length_c   1.000
_cell.angle_alpha   90.00
_cell.angle_beta   90.00
_cell.angle_gamma   90.00
#
_symmetry.space_group_name_H-M   'P 1'
#
loop_
_entity.id
_entity.type
_entity.pdbx_description
1 polymer ?
#
loop_
_entity_poly.entity_id
_entity_poly.type
_entity_poly.pdbx_seq_one_letter_code
_entity_poly.pdbx_strand_id
1 'polypeptide(L)'
;MLQLFYTEKPSIGNISMPHIVTLPGNAYNTRKVYNEFTTDGDKGEVIFLDRQKVSCYGGLLNDFKLGRNGGHSMYRYEYNCCNLAGRLSCQGKSTGSSSEGSWESFYLDRQTVACSCGQYLQSFQLKRNNSRLRYDITCCRVTR
;
A
#
# COMPACT_ATOMS: atom_id res chain seq x y z
N MET A 1 -45.01 -16.09 -30.19
CA MET A 1 -43.76 -16.84 -29.89
C MET A 1 -42.93 -15.94 -28.98
N LEU A 2 -43.14 -16.06 -27.67
CA LEU A 2 -42.39 -15.31 -26.65
C LEU A 2 -41.06 -16.02 -26.40
N GLN A 3 -39.96 -15.29 -26.48
CA GLN A 3 -38.64 -15.80 -26.12
C GLN A 3 -38.33 -15.41 -24.67
N LEU A 4 -37.90 -16.42 -23.91
CA LEU A 4 -37.72 -16.45 -22.47
C LEU A 4 -36.55 -15.57 -21.99
N PHE A 5 -36.78 -14.87 -20.87
CA PHE A 5 -35.76 -14.22 -20.06
C PHE A 5 -34.87 -15.29 -19.40
N TYR A 6 -33.54 -15.14 -19.52
CA TYR A 6 -32.59 -15.81 -18.64
C TYR A 6 -32.00 -14.77 -17.70
N THR A 7 -32.14 -14.99 -16.40
CA THR A 7 -31.62 -14.13 -15.33
C THR A 7 -30.17 -14.51 -15.04
N GLU A 8 -29.24 -13.58 -15.28
CA GLU A 8 -27.86 -13.75 -14.82
C GLU A 8 -27.78 -13.52 -13.30
N LYS A 9 -27.13 -14.46 -12.61
CA LYS A 9 -26.87 -14.42 -11.16
C LYS A 9 -25.95 -13.25 -10.81
N PRO A 10 -26.13 -12.57 -9.66
CA PRO A 10 -25.23 -11.51 -9.24
C PRO A 10 -23.92 -12.10 -8.70
N SER A 11 -22.82 -11.94 -9.45
CA SER A 11 -21.48 -12.21 -8.93
C SER A 11 -21.02 -11.08 -8.02
N ILE A 12 -20.61 -11.48 -6.83
CA ILE A 12 -20.27 -10.65 -5.67
C ILE A 12 -19.09 -9.71 -5.97
N GLY A 13 -19.39 -8.41 -5.94
CA GLY A 13 -18.65 -7.40 -5.17
C GLY A 13 -17.21 -7.09 -5.56
N ASN A 14 -17.05 -6.18 -6.52
CA ASN A 14 -15.85 -5.37 -6.67
C ASN A 14 -15.49 -4.62 -5.38
N ILE A 15 -14.22 -4.60 -4.99
CA ILE A 15 -13.63 -3.44 -4.29
C ILE A 15 -12.75 -2.72 -5.33
N SER A 16 -13.42 -2.13 -6.33
CA SER A 16 -12.81 -1.10 -7.15
C SER A 16 -12.69 0.13 -6.27
N MET A 17 -11.47 0.58 -5.97
CA MET A 17 -11.26 1.86 -5.31
C MET A 17 -11.99 2.95 -6.12
N PRO A 18 -12.99 3.64 -5.54
CA PRO A 18 -13.73 4.65 -6.26
C PRO A 18 -12.90 5.93 -6.22
N HIS A 19 -12.20 6.19 -7.31
CA HIS A 19 -11.88 7.50 -7.88
C HIS A 19 -10.56 7.38 -8.66
N ILE A 20 -10.68 7.14 -9.96
CA ILE A 20 -9.69 7.69 -10.89
C ILE A 20 -9.84 9.21 -10.73
N VAL A 21 -8.94 9.82 -9.97
CA VAL A 21 -8.80 11.27 -10.00
C VAL A 21 -8.17 11.58 -11.35
N THR A 22 -8.99 11.91 -12.34
CA THR A 22 -8.54 12.59 -13.54
C THR A 22 -8.06 13.98 -13.11
N LEU A 23 -6.85 14.10 -12.53
CA LEU A 23 -6.25 15.42 -12.38
C LEU A 23 -5.99 15.95 -13.80
N PRO A 24 -6.30 17.22 -14.07
CA PRO A 24 -6.23 17.77 -15.41
C PRO A 24 -4.79 17.73 -15.95
N GLY A 25 -4.60 16.99 -17.05
CA GLY A 25 -3.61 17.34 -18.06
C GLY A 25 -2.19 16.80 -17.95
N ASN A 26 -1.94 15.60 -17.41
CA ASN A 26 -0.63 14.99 -17.62
C ASN A 26 -0.68 13.47 -17.79
N ALA A 27 0.09 12.95 -18.74
CA ALA A 27 0.25 11.53 -18.98
C ALA A 27 0.88 10.88 -17.74
N TYR A 28 0.07 10.23 -16.91
CA TYR A 28 0.57 9.44 -15.80
C TYR A 28 1.25 8.20 -16.36
N ASN A 29 2.59 8.18 -16.36
CA ASN A 29 3.32 6.94 -16.54
C ASN A 29 3.58 6.30 -15.16
N THR A 30 3.44 4.99 -15.12
CA THR A 30 3.78 4.21 -13.94
C THR A 30 5.20 3.70 -14.08
N ARG A 31 5.97 3.73 -12.98
CA ARG A 31 7.28 3.10 -12.87
C ARG A 31 7.17 1.93 -11.91
N LYS A 32 7.51 0.73 -12.39
CA LYS A 32 7.62 -0.46 -11.54
C LYS A 32 8.91 -0.40 -10.73
N VAL A 33 8.79 -0.68 -9.44
CA VAL A 33 9.89 -0.65 -8.46
C VAL A 33 9.82 -1.91 -7.62
N TYR A 34 10.99 -2.37 -7.18
CA TYR A 34 11.13 -3.52 -6.31
C TYR A 34 12.10 -3.16 -5.20
N ASN A 35 11.84 -3.68 -4.01
CA ASN A 35 12.86 -3.74 -2.99
C ASN A 35 13.80 -4.91 -3.24
N GLU A 36 14.94 -4.89 -2.56
CA GLU A 36 15.76 -6.08 -2.40
C GLU A 36 14.96 -7.17 -1.66
N PHE A 37 15.29 -8.42 -1.97
CA PHE A 37 14.73 -9.56 -1.27
C PHE A 37 15.18 -9.57 0.19
N THR A 38 14.27 -9.96 1.08
CA THR A 38 14.55 -10.28 2.48
C THR A 38 14.13 -11.71 2.72
N THR A 39 14.91 -12.45 3.51
CA THR A 39 14.57 -13.81 3.95
C THR A 39 13.21 -13.82 4.61
N ASP A 40 12.43 -14.87 4.39
CA ASP A 40 11.30 -15.17 5.25
C ASP A 40 11.75 -15.73 6.61
N GLY A 41 10.79 -15.95 7.51
CA GLY A 41 11.03 -16.83 8.64
C GLY A 41 11.20 -18.26 8.16
N ASP A 42 11.83 -19.12 8.97
CA ASP A 42 12.23 -20.52 8.65
C ASP A 42 11.12 -21.45 8.10
N LYS A 43 9.88 -20.97 7.96
CA LYS A 43 8.69 -21.70 7.51
C LYS A 43 7.83 -20.95 6.49
N GLY A 44 8.39 -20.03 5.70
CA GLY A 44 7.58 -19.29 4.72
C GLY A 44 6.88 -18.06 5.31
N GLU A 45 7.21 -17.66 6.54
CA GLU A 45 6.49 -16.60 7.24
C GLU A 45 7.01 -15.20 6.87
N VAL A 46 6.11 -14.23 6.70
CA VAL A 46 6.48 -12.84 6.36
C VAL A 46 6.76 -12.03 7.64
N ILE A 47 7.76 -12.43 8.42
CA ILE A 47 8.00 -11.92 9.79
C ILE A 47 8.91 -10.69 9.87
N PHE A 48 9.62 -10.34 8.80
CA PHE A 48 10.59 -9.24 8.77
C PHE A 48 10.14 -8.07 7.90
N LEU A 49 8.83 -7.77 7.90
CA LEU A 49 8.25 -6.68 7.09
C LEU A 49 8.81 -5.30 7.46
N ASP A 50 9.33 -5.17 8.68
CA ASP A 50 10.00 -3.97 9.18
C ASP A 50 11.30 -3.63 8.43
N ARG A 51 11.91 -4.64 7.77
CA ARG A 51 13.09 -4.47 6.92
C ARG A 51 12.77 -3.97 5.52
N GLN A 52 11.49 -4.03 5.12
CA GLN A 52 11.02 -3.66 3.80
C GLN A 52 10.46 -2.23 3.82
N LYS A 53 10.92 -1.38 2.91
CA LYS A 53 10.46 0.03 2.79
C LYS A 53 9.91 0.27 1.40
N VAL A 54 8.66 0.70 1.29
CA VAL A 54 8.07 1.12 0.00
C VAL A 54 8.16 2.63 -0.11
N SER A 55 8.71 3.15 -1.21
CA SER A 55 8.83 4.59 -1.41
C SER A 55 8.83 4.99 -2.89
N CYS A 56 7.87 5.83 -3.26
CA CYS A 56 7.78 6.46 -4.57
C CYS A 56 8.37 7.87 -4.56
N TYR A 57 9.69 7.98 -4.46
CA TYR A 57 10.40 9.27 -4.50
C TYR A 57 9.95 10.12 -5.70
N GLY A 58 9.38 11.31 -5.43
CA GLY A 58 8.87 12.23 -6.45
C GLY A 58 7.53 11.82 -7.10
N GLY A 59 6.88 10.77 -6.61
CA GLY A 59 5.60 10.27 -7.13
C GLY A 59 4.64 9.84 -6.03
N LEU A 60 3.58 9.13 -6.45
CA LEU A 60 2.59 8.53 -5.55
C LEU A 60 2.55 7.01 -5.76
N LEU A 61 2.22 6.27 -4.71
CA LEU A 61 2.05 4.84 -4.79
C LEU A 61 0.72 4.52 -5.51
N ASN A 62 0.80 3.72 -6.57
CA ASN A 62 -0.37 3.27 -7.31
C ASN A 62 -0.91 1.95 -6.76
N ASP A 63 -0.02 0.97 -6.63
CA ASP A 63 -0.30 -0.36 -6.13
C ASP A 63 0.97 -0.98 -5.55
N PHE A 64 0.79 -2.00 -4.72
CA PHE A 64 1.87 -2.81 -4.19
C PHE A 64 1.39 -4.23 -3.90
N LYS A 65 2.32 -5.18 -3.93
CA LYS A 65 2.12 -6.57 -3.51
C LYS A 65 3.40 -7.14 -2.93
N LEU A 66 3.27 -8.24 -2.20
CA LEU A 66 4.43 -9.07 -1.83
C LEU A 66 4.72 -10.08 -2.95
N GLY A 67 5.94 -10.04 -3.47
CA GLY A 67 6.48 -11.05 -4.39
C GLY A 67 7.40 -12.01 -3.65
N ARG A 68 7.39 -13.29 -4.06
CA ARG A 68 8.29 -14.34 -3.56
C ARG A 68 9.39 -14.63 -4.58
N ASN A 69 10.57 -15.05 -4.10
CA ASN A 69 11.57 -15.64 -4.98
C ASN A 69 11.15 -17.05 -5.44
N GLY A 70 11.84 -17.60 -6.44
CA GLY A 70 11.51 -18.94 -6.98
C GLY A 70 11.64 -20.08 -5.96
N GLY A 71 12.47 -19.92 -4.92
CA GLY A 71 12.61 -20.87 -3.82
C GLY A 71 11.65 -20.64 -2.64
N HIS A 72 10.77 -19.64 -2.73
CA HIS A 72 9.80 -19.22 -1.71
C HIS A 72 10.37 -18.80 -0.34
N SER A 73 11.68 -18.88 -0.13
CA SER A 73 12.44 -18.51 1.09
C SER A 73 12.71 -17.02 1.27
N MET A 74 12.30 -16.19 0.31
CA MET A 74 12.51 -14.76 0.36
C MET A 74 11.31 -14.02 -0.23
N TYR A 75 11.09 -12.81 0.26
CA TYR A 75 10.06 -11.92 -0.25
C TYR A 75 10.56 -10.49 -0.40
N ARG A 76 9.83 -9.70 -1.19
CA ARG A 76 10.04 -8.27 -1.37
C ARG A 76 8.71 -7.58 -1.66
N TYR A 77 8.65 -6.26 -1.47
CA TYR A 77 7.59 -5.49 -2.12
C TYR A 77 7.89 -5.31 -3.61
N GLU A 78 6.85 -5.54 -4.41
CA GLU A 78 6.76 -5.12 -5.80
C GLU A 78 5.67 -4.07 -5.88
N TYR A 79 5.96 -2.90 -6.44
CA TYR A 79 5.03 -1.78 -6.43
C TYR A 79 5.19 -0.89 -7.65
N ASN A 80 4.11 -0.20 -8.01
CA ASN A 80 4.14 0.80 -9.07
C ASN A 80 4.00 2.19 -8.48
N CYS A 81 4.83 3.09 -8.98
CA CYS A 81 4.79 4.50 -8.66
C CYS A 81 4.21 5.29 -9.83
N CYS A 82 3.19 6.09 -9.58
CA CYS A 82 2.75 7.12 -10.52
C CYS A 82 3.74 8.28 -10.50
N ASN A 83 4.39 8.55 -11.64
CA ASN A 83 5.17 9.77 -11.77
C ASN A 83 4.21 10.94 -12.03
N LEU A 84 4.50 12.07 -11.39
CA LEU A 84 3.68 13.27 -11.47
C LEU A 84 4.54 14.41 -12.00
N ALA A 85 3.99 15.19 -12.93
CA ALA A 85 4.63 16.41 -13.41
C ALA A 85 4.44 17.59 -12.43
N GLY A 86 3.48 17.51 -11.52
CA GLY A 86 3.21 18.53 -10.50
C GLY A 86 4.13 18.42 -9.28
N ARG A 87 4.21 19.50 -8.50
CA ARG A 87 4.95 19.49 -7.23
C ARG A 87 4.15 18.71 -6.17
N LEU A 88 4.87 18.06 -5.26
CA LEU A 88 4.27 17.34 -4.14
C LEU A 88 4.55 18.08 -2.83
N SER A 89 3.50 18.29 -2.03
CA SER A 89 3.61 18.71 -0.64
C SER A 89 3.33 17.49 0.24
N CYS A 90 4.38 17.02 0.92
CA CYS A 90 4.37 15.75 1.65
C CYS A 90 4.49 15.96 3.16
N GLN A 91 3.81 15.10 3.91
CA GLN A 91 3.84 15.05 5.37
C GLN A 91 4.02 13.61 5.83
N GLY A 92 5.01 13.40 6.70
CA GLY A 92 5.21 12.14 7.40
C GLY A 92 4.28 12.02 8.60
N LYS A 93 3.75 10.83 8.83
CA LYS A 93 3.01 10.49 10.04
C LYS A 93 3.25 9.03 10.40
N SER A 94 3.14 8.69 11.67
CA SER A 94 3.09 7.31 12.12
C SER A 94 1.64 6.93 12.39
N THR A 95 1.26 5.68 12.10
CA THR A 95 0.00 5.15 12.62
C THR A 95 0.07 5.22 14.15
N GLY A 96 -1.07 5.54 14.77
CA GLY A 96 -1.14 5.52 16.23
C GLY A 96 -0.71 4.14 16.72
N SER A 97 0.25 4.07 17.64
CA SER A 97 0.51 2.84 18.39
C SER A 97 -0.65 2.68 19.36
N SER A 98 -1.83 2.27 18.87
CA SER A 98 -3.06 2.02 19.63
C SER A 98 -3.06 2.72 21.00
N SER A 99 -3.30 4.04 21.02
CA SER A 99 -3.52 4.73 22.27
C SER A 99 -4.78 4.11 22.89
N GLU A 100 -4.60 3.56 24.09
CA GLU A 100 -5.57 2.81 24.91
C GLU A 100 -5.50 1.28 24.76
N GLY A 101 -4.86 0.65 25.74
CA GLY A 101 -4.96 -0.78 25.99
C GLY A 101 -3.78 -1.61 25.47
N SER A 102 -2.90 -1.99 26.39
CA SER A 102 -2.27 -3.31 26.49
C SER A 102 -2.22 -4.18 25.22
N TRP A 103 -1.00 -4.41 24.70
CA TRP A 103 -0.61 -5.62 23.94
C TRP A 103 -1.24 -5.93 22.57
N GLU A 104 -2.13 -5.09 22.02
CA GLU A 104 -2.79 -5.33 20.71
C GLU A 104 -1.88 -5.13 19.47
N SER A 105 -0.65 -4.64 19.64
CA SER A 105 0.21 -4.13 18.55
C SER A 105 0.94 -5.20 17.72
N PHE A 106 0.58 -6.49 17.79
CA PHE A 106 1.28 -7.56 17.06
C PHE A 106 0.68 -7.90 15.70
N TYR A 107 -0.61 -7.58 15.48
CA TYR A 107 -1.34 -7.98 14.28
C TYR A 107 -1.32 -6.86 13.23
N LEU A 108 -0.60 -7.10 12.13
CA LEU A 108 -0.44 -6.12 11.04
C LEU A 108 -1.74 -5.79 10.32
N ASP A 109 -2.68 -6.74 10.29
CA ASP A 109 -4.03 -6.61 9.75
C ASP A 109 -4.90 -5.62 10.55
N ARG A 110 -4.51 -5.24 11.78
CA ARG A 110 -5.23 -4.31 12.63
C ARG A 110 -4.71 -2.87 12.59
N GLN A 111 -3.65 -2.60 11.82
CA GLN A 111 -3.07 -1.26 11.69
C GLN A 111 -3.72 -0.50 10.53
N THR A 112 -4.29 0.67 10.80
CA THR A 112 -4.90 1.51 9.75
C THR A 112 -3.87 2.41 9.08
N VAL A 113 -3.52 2.11 7.83
CA VAL A 113 -2.72 2.99 6.95
C VAL A 113 -3.66 3.84 6.11
N ALA A 114 -3.83 5.11 6.48
CA ALA A 114 -4.71 6.03 5.76
C ALA A 114 -4.09 7.43 5.63
N CYS A 115 -4.27 8.09 4.49
CA CYS A 115 -3.97 9.50 4.29
C CYS A 115 -5.21 10.37 4.51
N SER A 116 -5.02 11.66 4.79
CA SER A 116 -6.15 12.58 4.94
C SER A 116 -6.84 12.82 3.60
N CYS A 117 -8.07 13.34 3.61
CA CYS A 117 -8.78 13.68 2.37
C CYS A 117 -7.91 14.58 1.47
N GLY A 118 -7.83 14.25 0.18
CA GLY A 118 -7.01 14.97 -0.81
C GLY A 118 -5.50 14.68 -0.73
N GLN A 119 -5.07 13.75 0.12
CA GLN A 119 -3.71 13.25 0.17
C GLN A 119 -3.64 11.79 -0.29
N TYR A 120 -2.48 11.39 -0.81
CA TYR A 120 -2.21 10.08 -1.35
C TYR A 120 -0.94 9.51 -0.74
N LEU A 121 -0.88 8.19 -0.63
CA LEU A 121 0.27 7.50 -0.06
C LEU A 121 1.46 7.60 -1.02
N GLN A 122 2.61 8.05 -0.51
CA GLN A 122 3.88 8.03 -1.24
C GLN A 122 4.78 6.91 -0.75
N SER A 123 4.81 6.68 0.56
CA SER A 123 5.68 5.69 1.17
C SER A 123 5.04 5.10 2.41
N PHE A 124 5.40 3.86 2.71
CA PHE A 124 5.13 3.24 4.00
C PHE A 124 6.28 2.33 4.40
N GLN A 125 6.49 2.19 5.70
CA GLN A 125 7.42 1.22 6.27
C GLN A 125 6.90 0.77 7.63
N LEU A 126 6.87 -0.54 7.86
CA LEU A 126 6.64 -1.08 9.19
C LEU A 126 7.85 -0.75 10.07
N LYS A 127 7.61 -0.24 11.27
CA LYS A 127 8.63 -0.02 12.29
C LYS A 127 8.34 -0.89 13.48
N ARG A 128 9.41 -1.50 13.98
CA ARG A 128 9.40 -2.26 15.21
C ARG A 128 10.22 -1.51 16.26
N ASN A 129 9.61 -1.25 17.41
CA ASN A 129 10.31 -0.75 18.58
C ASN A 129 9.88 -1.58 19.79
N ASN A 130 10.80 -2.40 20.32
CA ASN A 130 10.51 -3.43 21.32
C ASN A 130 9.36 -4.35 20.84
N SER A 131 8.30 -4.46 21.65
CA SER A 131 7.08 -5.22 21.36
C SER A 131 6.00 -4.40 20.63
N ARG A 132 6.32 -3.22 20.10
CA ARG A 132 5.36 -2.36 19.40
C ARG A 132 5.66 -2.30 17.92
N LEU A 133 4.63 -2.55 17.12
CA LEU A 133 4.64 -2.33 15.68
C LEU A 133 3.82 -1.08 15.34
N ARG A 134 4.30 -0.31 14.36
CA ARG A 134 3.57 0.81 13.75
C ARG A 134 4.00 0.99 12.32
N TYR A 135 3.18 1.60 11.48
CA TYR A 135 3.62 2.05 10.16
C TYR A 135 4.05 3.51 10.23
N ASP A 136 5.24 3.80 9.73
CA ASP A 136 5.62 5.15 9.33
C ASP A 136 5.19 5.33 7.88
N ILE A 137 4.37 6.35 7.61
CA ILE A 137 3.82 6.63 6.28
C ILE A 137 4.06 8.07 5.86
N THR A 138 4.20 8.29 4.56
CA THR A 138 4.27 9.64 3.97
C THR A 138 3.06 9.83 3.08
N CYS A 139 2.28 10.87 3.38
CA CYS A 139 1.14 11.28 2.60
C CYS A 139 1.47 12.57 1.86
N CYS A 140 1.15 12.64 0.57
CA CYS A 140 1.40 13.81 -0.25
C CYS A 140 0.13 14.30 -0.92
N ARG A 141 0.00 15.61 -1.07
CA ARG A 141 -0.98 16.24 -1.96
C ARG A 141 -0.25 16.80 -3.18
N VAL A 142 -0.91 16.74 -4.33
CA VAL A 142 -0.43 17.40 -5.54
C VAL A 142 -0.72 18.89 -5.41
N THR A 143 0.32 19.71 -5.51
CA THR A 143 0.22 21.16 -5.52
C THR A 143 0.44 21.66 -6.94
N ARG A 144 -0.34 22.67 -7.33
CA ARG A 144 -0.09 23.41 -8.57
C ARG A 144 1.21 24.20 -8.48
#